data_AF-A0A4P6YG39-F1
#
_entry.id   AF-A0A4P6YG39-F1
#
_cell.length_a   1.000
_cell.length_b   1.000
_cell.length_c   1.000
_cell.angle_alpha   90.00
_cell.angle_beta   90.00
_cell.angle_gamma   90.00
#
_symmetry.space_group_name_H-M   'P 1'
#
loop_
_entity.id
_entity.type
_entity.pdbx_description
1 polymer ?
#
loop_
_entity_poly.entity_id
_entity_poly.type
_entity_poly.pdbx_seq_one_letter_code
_entity_poly.pdbx_strand_id
1 'polypeptide(L)' 'MEEINILYRPEVEVYLNELILVLFKEKYFSYLENSILYKDKIIDFIESDIAAFLQENNFLTT' A
#
# COMPACT_ATOMS: atom_id res chain seq x y z
N MET A 1 -16.90 -4.67 13.05
CA MET A 1 -16.12 -5.12 11.88
C MET A 1 -14.95 -5.90 12.43
N GLU A 2 -14.72 -7.12 11.94
CA GLU A 2 -13.46 -7.81 12.23
C GLU A 2 -12.30 -6.97 11.67
N GLU A 3 -11.24 -6.84 12.46
CA GLU A 3 -10.02 -6.14 12.06
C GLU A 3 -9.22 -7.05 11.12
N ILE A 4 -9.20 -6.72 9.84
CA ILE A 4 -8.40 -7.44 8.85
C ILE A 4 -6.96 -6.95 8.97
N ASN A 5 -6.07 -7.81 9.46
CA ASN A 5 -4.65 -7.52 9.54
C ASN A 5 -3.94 -7.92 8.24
N ILE A 6 -3.44 -6.94 7.49
CA ILE A 6 -2.74 -7.15 6.22
C ILE A 6 -1.24 -7.16 6.51
N LEU A 7 -0.57 -8.26 6.13
CA LEU A 7 0.87 -8.42 6.31
C LEU A 7 1.55 -8.56 4.95
N TYR A 8 2.54 -7.70 4.71
CA TYR A 8 3.37 -7.77 3.51
C TYR A 8 4.50 -8.78 3.68
N ARG A 9 4.91 -9.39 2.57
CA ARG A 9 6.18 -10.11 2.54
C ARG A 9 7.34 -9.11 2.66
N PRO A 10 8.46 -9.48 3.29
CA PRO A 10 9.60 -8.58 3.46
C PRO A 10 10.07 -7.93 2.15
N GLU A 11 10.06 -8.67 1.03
CA GLU A 11 10.49 -8.17 -0.28
C GLU A 11 9.58 -7.05 -0.80
N VAL A 12 8.28 -7.12 -0.49
CA VAL A 12 7.30 -6.09 -0.89
C VAL A 12 7.52 -4.82 -0.07
N GLU A 13 7.73 -4.94 1.23
CA GLU A 13 8.02 -3.80 2.10
C GLU A 13 9.32 -3.10 1.69
N VAL A 14 10.37 -3.87 1.43
CA VAL A 14 11.65 -3.34 0.92
C VAL A 14 11.43 -2.58 -0.38
N TYR A 15 10.70 -3.16 -1.33
CA TYR A 15 10.43 -2.51 -2.62
C TYR A 15 9.64 -1.20 -2.46
N LEU A 16 8.58 -1.19 -1.64
CA LEU A 16 7.79 0.02 -1.37
C LEU A 16 8.63 1.13 -0.72
N ASN A 17 9.57 0.76 0.16
CA ASN A 17 10.50 1.72 0.75
C ASN A 17 11.53 2.24 -0.27
N GLU A 18 12.06 1.39 -1.13
CA GLU A 18 12.98 1.79 -2.21
C GLU A 18 12.30 2.70 -3.24
N LEU A 19 11.01 2.50 -3.50
CA LEU A 19 10.22 3.33 -4.40
C LEU A 19 10.25 4.81 -3.99
N ILE A 20 10.24 5.12 -2.69
CA ILE A 20 10.38 6.51 -2.20
C ILE A 20 11.65 7.15 -2.76
N LEU A 21 12.77 6.43 -2.68
CA LEU A 21 14.06 6.94 -3.15
C LEU A 21 14.10 7.09 -4.67
N VAL A 22 13.51 6.16 -5.41
CA VAL A 22 13.40 6.24 -6.88
C VAL A 22 12.59 7.47 -7.27
N LEU A 23 11.40 7.65 -6.68
CA LEU A 23 10.52 8.79 -6.99
C LEU A 23 11.19 10.14 -6.71
N PHE A 24 11.95 10.23 -5.62
CA PHE A 24 12.68 11.44 -5.27
C PHE A 24 13.89 11.68 -6.19
N LYS A 25 14.73 10.66 -6.42
CA LYS A 25 15.96 10.79 -7.24
C LYS A 25 15.65 11.10 -8.70
N GLU A 26 14.62 10.49 -9.24
CA GLU A 26 14.17 10.69 -10.62
C GLU A 26 13.31 11.96 -10.77
N LYS A 27 13.17 12.78 -9.71
CA LYS A 27 12.47 14.08 -9.72
C LYS A 27 11.00 13.99 -10.11
N TYR A 28 10.33 12.86 -9.87
CA TYR A 28 8.86 12.78 -9.94
C TYR A 28 8.21 13.69 -8.89
N PHE A 29 8.90 13.88 -7.75
CA PHE A 29 8.51 14.84 -6.72
C PHE A 29 9.69 15.73 -6.33
N SER A 30 9.41 17.01 -6.09
CA SER A 30 10.41 17.99 -5.65
C SER A 30 10.89 17.81 -4.20
N TYR A 31 10.11 17.09 -3.39
CA TYR A 31 10.35 16.89 -1.95
C TYR A 31 10.24 15.40 -1.62
N LEU A 32 11.07 14.92 -0.70
CA LEU A 32 11.10 13.53 -0.28
C LEU A 32 9.77 13.14 0.40
N GLU A 33 9.22 14.06 1.18
CA GLU A 33 7.94 13.92 1.89
C GLU A 33 6.80 13.59 0.91
N ASN A 34 6.79 14.19 -0.28
CA ASN A 34 5.77 13.88 -1.29
C ASN A 34 5.92 12.47 -1.85
N SER A 35 7.14 11.94 -1.92
CA SER A 35 7.40 10.56 -2.35
C SER A 35 6.92 9.56 -1.29
N ILE A 36 7.12 9.88 0.00
CA ILE A 36 6.59 9.10 1.13
C ILE A 36 5.06 9.09 1.08
N LEU A 37 4.44 10.27 0.98
CA LEU A 37 2.98 10.41 0.88
C LEU A 37 2.39 9.65 -0.31
N TYR A 38 3.12 9.59 -1.43
CA TYR A 38 2.68 8.80 -2.58
C TYR A 38 2.73 7.29 -2.31
N LYS A 39 3.80 6.80 -1.68
CA LYS A 39 3.89 5.40 -1.25
C LYS A 39 2.78 5.07 -0.23
N ASP A 40 2.47 5.95 0.71
CA ASP A 40 1.39 5.74 1.68
C ASP A 40 0.03 5.60 0.97
N LYS A 41 -0.26 6.44 -0.03
CA LYS A 41 -1.49 6.32 -0.84
C LYS A 41 -1.60 5.00 -1.62
N ILE A 42 -0.47 4.45 -2.08
CA ILE A 42 -0.46 3.14 -2.73
C ILE A 42 -0.83 2.05 -1.72
N ILE A 43 -0.26 2.11 -0.52
CA ILE A 43 -0.57 1.17 0.56
C ILE A 43 -2.06 1.26 0.92
N ASP A 44 -2.57 2.47 1.17
CA ASP A 44 -3.99 2.70 1.49
C ASP A 44 -4.92 2.11 0.42
N PHE A 45 -4.58 2.31 -0.87
CA PHE A 45 -5.34 1.77 -1.99
C PHE A 45 -5.35 0.24 -2.00
N ILE A 46 -4.19 -0.39 -1.86
CA ILE A 46 -4.05 -1.86 -1.84
C ILE A 46 -4.82 -2.45 -0.65
N GLU A 47 -4.66 -1.87 0.53
CA GLU A 47 -5.30 -2.37 1.75
C GLU A 47 -6.82 -2.22 1.70
N SER A 48 -7.31 -1.08 1.20
CA SER A 48 -8.74 -0.86 0.99
C SER A 48 -9.33 -1.85 -0.01
N ASP A 49 -8.63 -2.13 -1.11
CA ASP A 49 -9.11 -3.04 -2.16
C ASP A 49 -9.14 -4.50 -1.67
N ILE A 50 -8.07 -4.94 -0.98
CA ILE A 50 -8.02 -6.26 -0.34
C ILE A 50 -9.14 -6.40 0.70
N ALA A 51 -9.33 -5.40 1.56
CA ALA A 51 -10.38 -5.43 2.57
C ALA A 51 -11.77 -5.50 1.95
N ALA A 52 -12.04 -4.72 0.90
CA ALA A 52 -13.30 -4.75 0.17
C ALA A 52 -13.55 -6.11 -0.49
N PHE A 53 -12.52 -6.66 -1.16
CA PHE A 53 -12.60 -7.98 -1.79
C PHE A 53 -12.90 -9.08 -0.77
N LEU A 54 -12.20 -9.09 0.37
CA LEU A 54 -12.43 -10.07 1.42
C LEU A 54 -13.81 -9.94 2.03
N GLN A 55 -14.31 -8.72 2.23
CA GLN A 55 -15.68 -8.50 2.70
C GLN A 55 -16.69 -9.09 1.71
N GLU A 56 -16.62 -8.72 0.43
CA GLU A 56 -17.55 -9.20 -0.60
C GLU A 56 -17.56 -10.75 -0.68
N ASN A 57 -16.38 -11.38 -0.64
CA ASN A 57 -16.28 -12.84 -0.76
C ASN A 57 -16.65 -13.59 0.53
N ASN A 58 -16.46 -12.99 1.71
CA ASN A 58 -16.91 -13.59 2.97
C ASN A 58 -18.45 -13.67 3.02
N PHE A 59 -19.17 -12.72 2.41
CA PHE A 59 -20.63 -12.77 2.27
C PHE A 59 -21.14 -13.84 1.29
N LEU A 60 -20.27 -14.42 0.46
CA LEU A 60 -20.64 -15.48 -0.49
C LEU A 60 -20.47 -16.90 0.09
N THR A 61 -19.90 -17.03 1.29
CA THR A 61 -19.61 -18.33 1.94
C THR A 61 -20.47 -18.64 3.17
N THR A 62 -21.42 -17.79 3.52
CA THR A 62 -22.42 -17.97 4.60
C THR A 62 -23.84 -17.98 4.05
#